data_AF-A0A3D9CCC3-F1
#
_entry.id   AF-A0A3D9CCC3-F1
#
_cell.length_a   1.000
_cell.length_b   1.000
_cell.length_c   1.000
_cell.angle_alpha   90.00
_cell.angle_beta   90.00
_cell.angle_gamma   90.00
#
_symmetry.space_group_name_H-M   'P 1'
#
loop_
_entity.id
_entity.type
_entity.pdbx_description
1 polymer ?
#
loop_
_entity_poly.entity_id
_entity_poly.type
_entity_poly.pdbx_seq_one_letter_code
_entity_poly.pdbx_strand_id
1 'polypeptide(L)'
;MRIQLFIVLMSLSLSKAHGQSQYLDSNFNGAGFLQTDYKSKSYDELSNIKLSNNGLYAFGRVTIEDYKSYESGFGVLKHNLTSGLNPTFGNQGKANYYFDSYHYADSTRDVYPYADGSFLILSDLGLTKIDQNGVLDPNFAFNGKQEFEYGQKTYTRLLVLPNNKIYVFGQKGDDLYIERYNPDGFFDFSFGNQGTLTIDVGSLDIINDAKLLNDGRILITGYSQKQVNSNSSGNTRYNFIKKINQDGTLDPAFNYDDIPSIYDNPGYFKKMLVDNSNTYAYIINKVSECDHRVLKVNLQTLASSKLFVNPSGTPWLCSNLNPKYVVNDIILDGDRMYIAGTEKINANNSMWVTRYNLDGIMDTTFANQGKFNYFTYSGNPNSPVDDVVNLESIQLAPDGSLYGGGRLNNDFLVFKILKTLTLEVNESKSDKTHILNVYPNPVKDFLFAENKNLTGNIQISVYDMSGKLVKKQNSDSRNEKASIDLSDLMSGNYVIKYEAKNFSQSVRIIKK
;
A
#
# COMPACT_ATOMS: atom_id res chain seq x y z
N MET A 1 36.49 20.63 -31.16
CA MET A 1 35.35 19.82 -31.66
C MET A 1 34.35 19.69 -30.52
N ARG A 2 33.27 20.48 -30.52
CA ARG A 2 32.23 20.46 -29.47
C ARG A 2 31.29 19.30 -29.76
N ILE A 3 31.25 18.30 -28.88
CA ILE A 3 30.28 17.20 -28.96
C ILE A 3 29.01 17.68 -28.26
N GLN A 4 27.94 17.88 -29.04
CA GLN A 4 26.60 18.17 -28.53
C GLN A 4 26.05 16.95 -27.80
N LEU A 5 25.71 17.13 -26.53
CA LEU A 5 24.97 16.15 -25.74
C LEU A 5 23.52 16.13 -26.27
N PHE A 6 23.13 15.06 -26.97
CA PHE A 6 21.72 14.81 -27.29
C PHE A 6 21.02 14.34 -26.02
N ILE A 7 20.23 15.21 -25.40
CA ILE A 7 19.23 14.83 -24.40
C ILE A 7 18.11 14.12 -25.15
N VAL A 8 18.08 12.78 -25.08
CA VAL A 8 16.91 12.01 -25.50
C VAL A 8 15.87 12.17 -24.40
N LEU A 9 14.92 13.08 -24.60
CA LEU A 9 13.65 13.04 -23.86
C LEU A 9 12.93 11.76 -24.28
N MET A 10 13.08 10.68 -23.51
CA MET A 10 12.13 9.58 -23.55
C MET A 10 10.81 10.09 -22.96
N SER A 11 9.87 10.42 -23.85
CA SER A 11 8.49 10.66 -23.45
C SER A 11 7.88 9.35 -22.94
N LEU A 12 7.72 9.23 -21.62
CA LEU A 12 6.85 8.21 -21.02
C LEU A 12 5.43 8.40 -21.57
N SER A 13 4.93 7.42 -22.31
CA SER A 13 3.50 7.30 -22.55
C SER A 13 2.89 6.48 -21.40
N LEU A 14 2.58 7.14 -20.28
CA LEU A 14 1.57 6.61 -19.37
C LEU A 14 0.25 6.58 -20.15
N SER A 15 -0.20 5.40 -20.56
CA SER A 15 -1.56 5.22 -21.07
C SER A 15 -2.55 5.49 -19.93
N LYS A 16 -2.98 6.76 -19.81
CA LYS A 16 -4.00 7.17 -18.84
C LYS A 16 -5.29 6.41 -19.15
N ALA A 17 -5.65 5.43 -18.32
CA ALA A 17 -7.04 4.98 -18.23
C ALA A 17 -7.86 6.16 -17.69
N HIS A 18 -8.51 6.92 -18.57
CA HIS A 18 -9.03 8.27 -18.34
C HIS A 18 -10.07 8.41 -17.19
N GLY A 19 -10.58 7.31 -16.63
CA GLY A 19 -11.53 7.33 -15.50
C GLY A 19 -10.91 7.23 -14.10
N GLN A 20 -9.69 6.65 -13.96
CA GLN A 20 -9.14 6.29 -12.64
C GLN A 20 -8.22 7.35 -12.03
N SER A 21 -7.57 8.17 -12.86
CA SER A 21 -6.69 9.25 -12.41
C SER A 21 -7.40 10.32 -11.56
N GLN A 22 -8.73 10.35 -11.57
CA GLN A 22 -9.51 11.32 -10.80
C GLN A 22 -9.47 11.04 -9.29
N TYR A 23 -9.27 9.77 -8.91
CA TYR A 23 -9.12 9.39 -7.51
C TYR A 23 -7.71 9.62 -6.98
N LEU A 24 -6.73 9.82 -7.86
CA LEU A 24 -5.42 10.30 -7.44
C LEU A 24 -5.53 11.77 -7.04
N ASP A 25 -5.05 12.10 -5.85
CA ASP A 25 -5.08 13.48 -5.35
C ASP A 25 -4.07 14.34 -6.11
N SER A 26 -4.52 15.12 -7.10
CA SER A 26 -3.62 16.00 -7.87
C SER A 26 -2.89 17.05 -7.01
N ASN A 27 -3.35 17.33 -5.79
CA ASN A 27 -2.66 18.23 -4.86
C ASN A 27 -1.45 17.55 -4.21
N PHE A 28 -1.37 16.22 -4.27
CA PHE A 28 -0.20 15.46 -3.88
C PHE A 28 0.82 15.43 -5.02
N ASN A 29 1.90 16.20 -4.92
CA ASN A 29 2.99 16.27 -5.91
C ASN A 29 2.55 16.65 -7.34
N GLY A 30 1.41 17.32 -7.52
CA GLY A 30 0.90 17.79 -8.82
C GLY A 30 0.34 16.69 -9.73
N ALA A 31 0.72 15.43 -9.50
CA ALA A 31 0.32 14.27 -10.29
C ALA A 31 -0.39 13.16 -9.48
N GLY A 32 -0.52 13.34 -8.17
CA GLY A 32 -1.06 12.34 -7.23
C GLY A 32 -0.06 11.30 -6.75
N PHE A 33 1.19 11.38 -7.21
CA PHE A 33 2.26 10.48 -6.82
C PHE A 33 3.62 11.17 -6.87
N LEU A 34 4.58 10.57 -6.16
CA LEU A 34 5.99 10.90 -6.28
C LEU A 34 6.79 9.61 -6.42
N GLN A 35 7.51 9.49 -7.53
CA GLN A 35 8.56 8.48 -7.71
C GLN A 35 9.89 9.12 -7.31
N THR A 36 10.63 8.46 -6.44
CA THR A 36 11.90 8.96 -5.91
C THR A 36 12.95 7.86 -5.99
N ASP A 37 13.96 8.09 -6.82
CA ASP A 37 15.26 7.43 -6.69
C ASP A 37 15.94 7.95 -5.42
N TYR A 38 16.31 7.04 -4.50
CA TYR A 38 17.00 7.37 -3.27
C TYR A 38 18.38 7.98 -3.60
N LYS A 39 19.13 7.38 -4.52
CA LYS A 39 20.45 7.85 -4.94
C LYS A 39 20.75 7.33 -6.34
N SER A 40 21.05 8.22 -7.29
CA SER A 40 21.46 7.88 -8.68
C SER A 40 22.03 6.46 -8.87
N LYS A 41 21.26 5.61 -9.56
CA LYS A 41 21.53 4.18 -9.83
C LYS A 41 21.48 3.24 -8.61
N SER A 42 20.86 3.66 -7.50
CA SER A 42 20.55 2.72 -6.44
C SER A 42 19.40 1.82 -6.88
N TYR A 43 19.39 0.62 -6.33
CA TYR A 43 18.27 -0.28 -6.43
C TYR A 43 17.47 -0.16 -5.14
N ASP A 44 16.27 0.42 -5.26
CA ASP A 44 15.44 0.77 -4.10
C ASP A 44 14.19 -0.12 -4.06
N GLU A 45 13.97 -0.77 -2.93
CA GLU A 45 12.80 -1.61 -2.68
C GLU A 45 12.03 -1.10 -1.47
N LEU A 46 10.93 -0.39 -1.74
CA LEU A 46 10.01 0.03 -0.69
C LEU A 46 9.40 -1.22 -0.04
N SER A 47 9.37 -1.25 1.28
CA SER A 47 8.76 -2.33 2.08
C SER A 47 7.53 -1.86 2.87
N ASN A 48 7.52 -0.60 3.30
CA ASN A 48 6.47 -0.07 4.17
C ASN A 48 6.31 1.44 3.98
N ILE A 49 5.11 1.93 4.29
CA ILE A 49 4.87 3.36 4.49
C ILE A 49 4.19 3.60 5.84
N LYS A 50 4.53 4.70 6.51
CA LYS A 50 3.84 5.19 7.70
C LYS A 50 3.34 6.60 7.49
N LEU A 51 2.09 6.82 7.85
CA LEU A 51 1.49 8.15 7.83
C LEU A 51 1.57 8.77 9.21
N SER A 52 1.98 10.03 9.28
CA SER A 52 1.84 10.87 10.47
C SER A 52 1.15 12.19 10.10
N ASN A 53 0.77 12.97 11.11
CA ASN A 53 0.15 14.29 10.89
C ASN A 53 1.05 15.26 10.10
N ASN A 54 2.38 15.03 10.12
CA ASN A 54 3.38 15.94 9.57
C ASN A 54 4.08 15.37 8.31
N GLY A 55 3.65 14.22 7.79
CA GLY A 55 4.25 13.64 6.59
C GLY A 55 3.94 12.17 6.37
N LEU A 56 4.31 11.69 5.18
CA LEU A 56 4.32 10.28 4.82
C LEU A 56 5.77 9.79 4.80
N TYR A 57 6.06 8.72 5.51
CA TYR A 57 7.38 8.11 5.59
C TYR A 57 7.39 6.82 4.75
N ALA A 58 8.37 6.65 3.88
CA ALA A 58 8.59 5.43 3.11
C ALA A 58 9.90 4.77 3.55
N PHE A 59 9.84 3.46 3.79
CA PHE A 59 10.94 2.66 4.34
C PHE A 59 11.25 1.53 3.37
N GLY A 60 12.52 1.26 3.11
CA GLY A 60 12.89 0.18 2.21
C GLY A 60 14.38 -0.01 2.06
N ARG A 61 14.75 -1.10 1.43
CA ARG A 61 16.14 -1.41 1.09
C ARG A 61 16.66 -0.41 0.06
N VAL A 62 17.90 0.01 0.22
CA VAL A 62 18.65 0.82 -0.73
C VAL A 62 19.99 0.12 -0.99
N THR A 63 20.19 -0.34 -2.22
CA THR A 63 21.44 -1.03 -2.62
C THR A 63 22.22 -0.17 -3.61
N ILE A 64 23.53 -0.02 -3.39
CA ILE A 64 24.40 0.83 -4.22
C ILE A 64 25.52 -0.03 -4.81
N GLU A 65 25.54 -0.19 -6.13
CA GLU A 65 26.48 -1.10 -6.82
C GLU A 65 27.87 -0.48 -7.14
N ASP A 66 27.97 0.85 -7.24
CA ASP A 66 29.18 1.56 -7.73
C ASP A 66 30.26 1.75 -6.62
N TYR A 67 31.01 0.70 -6.25
CA TYR A 67 32.09 0.68 -5.21
C TYR A 67 31.71 1.22 -3.81
N LYS A 68 30.45 1.60 -3.62
CA LYS A 68 29.87 2.17 -2.40
C LYS A 68 28.87 1.21 -1.75
N SER A 69 29.06 -0.09 -1.94
CA SER A 69 28.17 -1.11 -1.37
C SER A 69 28.14 -1.07 0.15
N TYR A 70 29.20 -0.58 0.81
CA TYR A 70 29.24 -0.31 2.25
C TYR A 70 28.30 0.82 2.70
N GLU A 71 27.78 1.63 1.77
CA GLU A 71 26.71 2.58 2.04
C GLU A 71 25.32 1.96 1.81
N SER A 72 25.22 0.67 1.43
CA SER A 72 23.93 -0.02 1.32
C SER A 72 23.35 -0.27 2.69
N GLY A 73 22.03 -0.30 2.75
CA GLY A 73 21.29 -0.43 4.00
C GLY A 73 19.81 -0.24 3.71
N PHE A 74 19.11 0.39 4.64
CA PHE A 74 17.74 0.82 4.40
C PHE A 74 17.62 2.34 4.42
N GLY A 75 16.83 2.84 3.47
CA GLY A 75 16.47 4.23 3.31
C GLY A 75 15.13 4.55 3.95
N VAL A 76 15.03 5.75 4.51
CA VAL A 76 13.80 6.38 4.95
C VAL A 76 13.63 7.69 4.18
N LEU A 77 12.51 7.83 3.48
CA LEU A 77 12.11 9.06 2.83
C LEU A 77 10.95 9.69 3.60
N LYS A 78 11.01 10.99 3.88
CA LYS A 78 9.86 11.75 4.39
C LYS A 78 9.31 12.64 3.28
N HIS A 79 8.06 12.39 2.91
CA HIS A 79 7.29 13.16 1.95
C HIS A 79 6.38 14.14 2.68
N ASN A 80 6.28 15.37 2.16
CA ASN A 80 5.22 16.27 2.62
C ASN A 80 3.86 15.73 2.15
N LEU A 81 2.81 15.98 2.93
CA LEU A 81 1.44 15.59 2.54
C LEU A 81 0.89 16.40 1.36
N THR A 82 1.61 17.45 0.95
CA THR A 82 1.32 18.29 -0.21
C THR A 82 2.29 18.00 -1.35
N SER A 83 3.52 18.51 -1.30
CA SER A 83 4.47 18.40 -2.41
C SER A 83 5.90 18.19 -1.96
N GLY A 84 6.60 17.34 -2.70
CA GLY A 84 8.01 17.04 -2.55
C GLY A 84 8.38 16.27 -1.29
N LEU A 85 9.68 16.04 -1.15
CA LEU A 85 10.29 15.56 0.08
C LEU A 85 10.33 16.68 1.12
N ASN A 86 10.28 16.30 2.38
CA ASN A 86 10.39 17.22 3.51
C ASN A 86 11.87 17.61 3.72
N PRO A 87 12.28 18.86 3.45
CA PRO A 87 13.70 19.20 3.38
C PRO A 87 14.41 19.18 4.74
N THR A 88 13.66 19.19 5.85
CA THR A 88 14.21 19.20 7.22
C THR A 88 14.41 17.81 7.80
N PHE A 89 14.01 16.75 7.09
CA PHE A 89 14.24 15.37 7.51
C PHE A 89 15.54 14.84 6.89
N GLY A 90 16.44 14.31 7.72
CA GLY A 90 17.74 13.80 7.28
C GLY A 90 18.46 14.78 6.35
N ASN A 91 18.94 14.28 5.22
CA ASN A 91 19.51 15.07 4.14
C ASN A 91 18.46 15.31 3.04
N GLN A 92 17.81 16.48 3.05
CA GLN A 92 16.82 16.89 2.05
C GLN A 92 15.65 15.90 1.88
N GLY A 93 15.18 15.34 3.00
CA GLY A 93 14.07 14.40 3.07
C GLY A 93 14.45 12.94 2.95
N LYS A 94 15.75 12.63 2.95
CA LYS A 94 16.30 11.27 2.88
C LYS A 94 17.20 10.96 4.06
N ALA A 95 17.05 9.79 4.66
CA ALA A 95 17.98 9.25 5.65
C ALA A 95 18.32 7.80 5.32
N ASN A 96 19.59 7.40 5.46
CA ASN A 96 20.07 6.05 5.17
C ASN A 96 20.71 5.48 6.44
N TYR A 97 20.42 4.22 6.74
CA TYR A 97 20.95 3.53 7.91
C TYR A 97 21.47 2.17 7.51
N TYR A 98 22.60 1.79 8.11
CA TYR A 98 23.29 0.53 7.87
C TYR A 98 23.99 0.09 9.16
N PHE A 99 24.35 -1.18 9.25
CA PHE A 99 25.10 -1.74 10.38
C PHE A 99 26.56 -1.99 9.93
N ASP A 100 27.53 -1.48 10.69
CA ASP A 100 28.94 -1.45 10.27
C ASP A 100 29.56 -2.85 10.16
N SER A 101 29.05 -3.82 10.93
CA SER A 101 29.61 -5.17 11.00
C SER A 101 29.37 -5.99 9.72
N TYR A 102 28.42 -5.56 8.87
CA TYR A 102 27.97 -6.31 7.71
C TYR A 102 27.76 -5.37 6.53
N HIS A 103 28.69 -5.38 5.56
CA HIS A 103 28.56 -4.64 4.30
C HIS A 103 27.54 -5.29 3.33
N TYR A 104 26.39 -5.70 3.84
CA TYR A 104 25.30 -6.30 3.09
C TYR A 104 24.13 -5.31 3.00
N ALA A 105 23.35 -5.42 1.93
CA ALA A 105 22.13 -4.66 1.82
C ALA A 105 21.11 -5.16 2.87
N ASP A 106 20.64 -4.23 3.69
CA ASP A 106 19.71 -4.48 4.79
C ASP A 106 18.28 -4.14 4.35
N SER A 107 17.32 -4.98 4.68
CA SER A 107 15.91 -4.75 4.32
C SER A 107 15.09 -4.51 5.57
N THR A 108 14.26 -3.46 5.54
CA THR A 108 13.27 -3.20 6.58
C THR A 108 12.19 -4.28 6.55
N ARG A 109 11.96 -4.91 7.70
CA ARG A 109 10.96 -5.99 7.92
C ARG A 109 9.66 -5.46 8.49
N ASP A 110 9.75 -4.59 9.49
CA ASP A 110 8.60 -3.99 10.13
C ASP A 110 8.95 -2.64 10.74
N VAL A 111 7.95 -1.79 10.92
CA VAL A 111 8.12 -0.44 11.47
C VAL A 111 7.01 -0.16 12.46
N TYR A 112 7.40 0.22 13.67
CA TYR A 112 6.51 0.68 14.72
C TYR A 112 6.57 2.21 14.85
N PRO A 113 5.49 2.95 14.55
CA PRO A 113 5.40 4.38 14.79
C PRO A 113 5.05 4.68 16.26
N TYR A 114 5.75 5.64 16.87
CA TYR A 114 5.39 6.21 18.16
C TYR A 114 4.55 7.48 17.99
N ALA A 115 3.80 7.84 19.05
CA ALA A 115 2.94 9.02 19.05
C ALA A 115 3.72 10.35 18.97
N ASP A 116 4.98 10.37 19.40
CA ASP A 116 5.88 11.53 19.30
C ASP A 116 6.48 11.72 17.90
N GLY A 117 6.15 10.83 16.95
CA GLY A 117 6.64 10.85 15.58
C GLY A 117 7.98 10.14 15.39
N SER A 118 8.57 9.56 16.44
CA SER A 118 9.71 8.64 16.33
C SER A 118 9.27 7.29 15.77
N PHE A 119 10.23 6.51 15.28
CA PHE A 119 10.01 5.18 14.74
C PHE A 119 11.00 4.18 15.34
N LEU A 120 10.52 2.98 15.65
CA LEU A 120 11.35 1.80 15.83
C LEU A 120 11.24 0.94 14.58
N ILE A 121 12.37 0.64 13.98
CA ILE A 121 12.48 -0.06 12.70
C ILE A 121 13.18 -1.39 12.95
N LEU A 122 12.55 -2.47 12.53
CA LEU A 122 13.15 -3.79 12.47
C LEU A 122 13.68 -4.01 11.06
N SER A 123 14.94 -4.40 10.94
CA SER A 123 15.57 -4.82 9.70
C SER A 123 16.13 -6.24 9.79
N ASP A 124 16.82 -6.73 8.77
CA ASP A 124 17.47 -8.03 8.80
C ASP A 124 18.61 -8.09 9.83
N LEU A 125 19.23 -6.95 10.09
CA LEU A 125 20.44 -6.84 10.89
C LEU A 125 20.20 -6.29 12.30
N GLY A 126 19.02 -5.74 12.60
CA GLY A 126 18.78 -5.21 13.93
C GLY A 126 17.54 -4.35 14.11
N LEU A 127 17.50 -3.68 15.27
CA LEU A 127 16.57 -2.61 15.56
C LEU A 127 17.26 -1.26 15.39
N THR A 128 16.58 -0.31 14.76
CA THR A 128 17.01 1.08 14.67
C THR A 128 15.91 2.00 15.17
N LYS A 129 16.22 2.91 16.08
CA LYS A 129 15.29 3.94 16.57
C LYS A 129 15.69 5.32 16.08
N ILE A 130 14.75 6.01 15.43
CA ILE A 130 14.93 7.34 14.85
C ILE A 130 13.85 8.30 15.31
N ASP A 131 14.18 9.58 15.44
CA ASP A 131 13.20 10.62 15.70
C ASP A 131 12.42 11.03 14.43
N GLN A 132 11.47 11.97 14.58
CA GLN A 132 10.63 12.47 13.48
C GLN A 132 11.40 13.22 12.37
N ASN A 133 12.68 13.52 12.59
CA ASN A 133 13.60 14.20 11.69
C ASN A 133 14.66 13.24 11.11
N GLY A 134 14.62 11.96 11.45
CA GLY A 134 15.54 10.95 10.94
C GLY A 134 16.88 10.92 11.69
N VAL A 135 16.95 11.50 12.88
CA VAL A 135 18.14 11.41 13.74
C VAL A 135 18.03 10.15 14.58
N LEU A 136 19.12 9.38 14.69
CA LEU A 136 19.19 8.20 15.57
C LEU A 136 18.97 8.61 17.03
N ASP A 137 18.18 7.84 17.78
CA ASP A 137 17.96 8.07 19.21
C ASP A 137 19.22 7.67 20.00
N PRO A 138 19.99 8.62 20.57
CA PRO A 138 21.25 8.31 21.23
C PRO A 138 21.06 7.50 22.52
N ASN A 139 19.84 7.44 23.08
CA ASN A 139 19.54 6.70 24.31
C ASN A 139 19.02 5.28 24.05
N PHE A 140 18.92 4.88 22.78
CA PHE A 140 18.48 3.53 22.42
C PHE A 140 19.68 2.68 22.05
N ALA A 141 19.93 1.62 22.82
CA ALA A 141 20.99 0.65 22.67
C ALA A 141 22.35 1.32 22.40
N PHE A 142 23.00 0.98 21.30
CA PHE A 142 24.28 1.57 20.89
C PHE A 142 24.02 2.68 19.87
N ASN A 143 23.76 3.90 20.38
CA ASN A 143 23.55 5.11 19.58
C ASN A 143 22.43 4.97 18.51
N GLY A 144 21.27 4.49 18.94
CA GLY A 144 20.07 4.31 18.13
C GLY A 144 19.96 2.94 17.47
N LYS A 145 20.92 2.04 17.68
CA LYS A 145 20.98 0.74 17.01
C LYS A 145 21.21 -0.40 18.00
N GLN A 146 20.41 -1.46 17.85
CA GLN A 146 20.65 -2.76 18.47
C GLN A 146 20.89 -3.77 17.35
N GLU A 147 22.14 -4.19 17.19
CA GLU A 147 22.53 -5.17 16.17
C GLU A 147 22.20 -6.60 16.61
N PHE A 148 21.85 -7.45 15.64
CA PHE A 148 21.58 -8.86 15.82
C PHE A 148 22.74 -9.74 15.36
N GLU A 149 22.86 -10.92 15.95
CA GLU A 149 23.84 -11.91 15.53
C GLU A 149 23.48 -12.49 14.16
N TYR A 150 24.42 -12.44 13.21
CA TYR A 150 24.21 -12.88 11.84
C TYR A 150 24.19 -14.41 11.69
N GLY A 151 23.30 -14.91 10.83
CA GLY A 151 23.35 -16.28 10.30
C GLY A 151 22.76 -17.38 11.20
N GLN A 152 22.30 -17.07 12.41
CA GLN A 152 21.67 -18.05 13.32
C GLN A 152 20.15 -17.91 13.40
N LYS A 153 19.63 -16.73 13.06
CA LYS A 153 18.25 -16.33 13.30
C LYS A 153 17.74 -15.51 12.13
N THR A 154 16.43 -15.54 11.91
CA THR A 154 15.75 -14.58 11.05
C THR A 154 14.68 -13.87 11.87
N TYR A 155 14.35 -12.64 11.49
CA TYR A 155 13.36 -11.81 12.17
C TYR A 155 12.34 -11.32 11.17
N THR A 156 11.07 -11.38 11.54
CA THR A 156 9.94 -11.15 10.63
C THR A 156 9.01 -10.07 11.13
N ARG A 157 8.90 -9.88 12.45
CA ARG A 157 7.87 -9.02 13.03
C ARG A 157 8.32 -8.28 14.27
N LEU A 158 7.85 -7.04 14.40
CA LEU A 158 8.01 -6.19 15.57
C LEU A 158 6.65 -5.98 16.27
N LEU A 159 6.62 -6.07 17.59
CA LEU A 159 5.46 -5.67 18.40
C LEU A 159 5.93 -4.89 19.62
N VAL A 160 5.49 -3.65 19.75
CA VAL A 160 5.73 -2.84 20.95
C VAL A 160 4.45 -2.80 21.77
N LEU A 161 4.55 -3.19 23.05
CA LEU A 161 3.42 -3.22 23.98
C LEU A 161 3.23 -1.84 24.66
N PRO A 162 2.07 -1.57 25.29
CA PRO A 162 1.81 -0.29 25.98
C PRO A 162 2.80 0.05 27.12
N ASN A 163 3.48 -0.95 27.68
CA ASN A 163 4.56 -0.76 28.66
C ASN A 163 5.92 -0.49 28.01
N ASN A 164 5.95 -0.21 26.69
CA ASN A 164 7.12 0.00 25.84
C ASN A 164 8.08 -1.20 25.74
N LYS A 165 7.69 -2.39 26.20
CA LYS A 165 8.44 -3.61 25.93
C LYS A 165 8.34 -3.95 24.46
N ILE A 166 9.47 -4.31 23.88
CA ILE A 166 9.61 -4.57 22.45
C ILE A 166 9.77 -6.07 22.28
N TYR A 167 8.92 -6.68 21.46
CA TYR A 167 9.02 -8.09 21.06
C TYR A 167 9.45 -8.14 19.61
N VAL A 168 10.45 -8.97 19.34
CA VAL A 168 10.90 -9.30 17.99
C VAL A 168 10.64 -10.78 17.78
N PHE A 169 9.96 -11.10 16.69
CA PHE A 169 9.58 -12.48 16.35
C PHE A 169 10.32 -12.93 15.10
N GLY A 170 10.56 -14.23 15.01
CA GLY A 170 11.17 -14.84 13.85
C GLY A 170 11.43 -16.32 14.06
N GLN A 171 12.58 -16.78 13.60
CA GLN A 171 12.95 -18.20 13.58
C GLN A 171 14.40 -18.39 14.03
N LYS A 172 14.67 -19.48 14.74
CA LYS A 172 16.02 -19.94 15.08
C LYS A 172 16.13 -21.44 14.76
N GLY A 173 16.98 -21.80 13.81
CA GLY A 173 16.98 -23.15 13.27
C GLY A 173 15.63 -23.47 12.63
N ASP A 174 14.98 -24.54 13.09
CA ASP A 174 13.64 -24.93 12.63
C ASP A 174 12.51 -24.43 13.53
N ASP A 175 12.80 -23.74 14.65
CA ASP A 175 11.82 -23.40 15.68
C ASP A 175 11.41 -21.92 15.63
N LEU A 176 10.22 -21.63 16.16
CA LEU A 176 9.77 -20.26 16.41
C LEU A 176 10.70 -19.60 17.42
N TYR A 177 11.03 -18.34 17.18
CA TYR A 177 11.93 -17.59 18.04
C TYR A 177 11.39 -16.21 18.38
N ILE A 178 11.48 -15.85 19.65
CA ILE A 178 11.00 -14.57 20.18
C ILE A 178 12.06 -13.99 21.11
N GLU A 179 12.37 -12.71 20.91
CA GLU A 179 13.24 -11.94 21.78
C GLU A 179 12.46 -10.77 22.37
N ARG A 180 12.77 -10.41 23.62
CA ARG A 180 12.20 -9.24 24.27
C ARG A 180 13.29 -8.23 24.62
N TYR A 181 13.03 -6.98 24.31
CA TYR A 181 13.87 -5.84 24.62
C TYR A 181 13.13 -4.84 25.51
N ASN A 182 13.92 -4.12 26.29
CA ASN A 182 13.50 -2.98 27.07
C ASN A 182 13.30 -1.75 26.17
N PRO A 183 12.59 -0.71 26.65
CA PRO A 183 12.39 0.53 25.89
C PRO A 183 13.68 1.24 25.47
N ASP A 184 14.77 0.98 26.22
CA ASP A 184 16.12 1.47 25.95
C ASP A 184 16.86 0.63 24.89
N GLY A 185 16.24 -0.39 24.32
CA GLY A 185 16.80 -1.21 23.24
C GLY A 185 17.71 -2.35 23.69
N PHE A 186 17.99 -2.50 24.99
CA PHE A 186 18.76 -3.64 25.51
C PHE A 186 17.86 -4.85 25.79
N PHE A 187 18.43 -6.06 25.74
CA PHE A 187 17.71 -7.30 26.05
C PHE A 187 17.03 -7.24 27.42
N ASP A 188 15.78 -7.71 27.47
CA ASP A 188 15.06 -7.89 28.71
C ASP A 188 15.28 -9.31 29.26
N PHE A 189 16.35 -9.49 30.02
CA PHE A 189 16.73 -10.79 30.60
C PHE A 189 15.68 -11.43 31.52
N SER A 190 14.62 -10.71 31.90
CA SER A 190 13.49 -11.27 32.67
C SER A 190 12.49 -12.07 31.82
N PHE A 191 12.62 -12.06 30.49
CA PHE A 191 11.75 -12.81 29.59
C PHE A 191 12.27 -14.22 29.30
N GLY A 192 11.41 -15.23 29.39
CA GLY A 192 11.72 -16.60 29.00
C GLY A 192 13.06 -17.10 29.57
N ASN A 193 13.91 -17.64 28.70
CA ASN A 193 15.28 -17.98 29.02
C ASN A 193 16.21 -16.81 28.64
N GLN A 194 16.51 -15.94 29.61
CA GLN A 194 17.47 -14.84 29.49
C GLN A 194 17.19 -13.89 28.31
N GLY A 195 15.94 -13.45 28.16
CA GLY A 195 15.51 -12.52 27.12
C GLY A 195 14.94 -13.17 25.87
N THR A 196 14.87 -14.50 25.84
CA THR A 196 14.54 -15.25 24.65
C THR A 196 13.55 -16.38 24.92
N LEU A 197 12.81 -16.76 23.89
CA LEU A 197 11.95 -17.93 23.89
C LEU A 197 12.08 -18.66 22.55
N THR A 198 12.20 -19.98 22.62
CA THR A 198 12.14 -20.88 21.46
C THR A 198 10.96 -21.82 21.65
N ILE A 199 10.14 -21.98 20.61
CA ILE A 199 8.96 -22.84 20.64
C ILE A 199 9.01 -23.75 19.42
N ASP A 200 9.07 -25.05 19.68
CA ASP A 200 8.87 -26.09 18.66
C ASP A 200 7.37 -26.36 18.51
N VAL A 201 6.85 -26.15 17.30
CA VAL A 201 5.50 -26.54 16.89
C VAL A 201 5.53 -27.52 15.71
N GLY A 202 6.69 -28.03 15.31
CA GLY A 202 6.87 -28.96 14.21
C GLY A 202 8.26 -28.87 13.58
N SER A 203 8.29 -28.64 12.27
CA SER A 203 9.55 -28.43 11.54
C SER A 203 9.39 -27.25 10.61
N LEU A 204 10.45 -26.45 10.48
CA LEU A 204 10.45 -25.20 9.73
C LEU A 204 9.30 -24.26 10.17
N ASP A 205 9.37 -23.87 11.42
CA ASP A 205 8.39 -23.04 12.11
C ASP A 205 8.69 -21.55 11.88
N ILE A 206 7.74 -20.83 11.29
CA ILE A 206 7.90 -19.40 10.97
C ILE A 206 6.74 -18.58 11.50
N ILE A 207 7.05 -17.50 12.23
CA ILE A 207 6.10 -16.45 12.59
C ILE A 207 6.04 -15.42 11.45
N ASN A 208 4.84 -15.09 10.96
CA ASN A 208 4.62 -14.09 9.91
C ASN A 208 4.04 -12.78 10.45
N ASP A 209 3.14 -12.83 11.44
CA ASP A 209 2.56 -11.63 12.07
C ASP A 209 2.21 -11.91 13.54
N ALA A 210 2.18 -10.84 14.34
CA ALA A 210 1.87 -10.82 15.75
C ALA A 210 1.01 -9.59 16.07
N LYS A 211 -0.04 -9.76 16.89
CA LYS A 211 -0.93 -8.69 17.36
C LYS A 211 -1.21 -8.81 18.85
N LEU A 212 -1.21 -7.67 19.55
CA LEU A 212 -1.68 -7.60 20.94
C LEU A 212 -3.21 -7.63 20.97
N LEU A 213 -3.77 -8.45 21.84
CA LEU A 213 -5.20 -8.51 22.13
C LEU A 213 -5.55 -7.64 23.35
N ASN A 214 -6.83 -7.34 23.54
CA ASN A 214 -7.32 -6.46 24.62
C ASN A 214 -7.13 -7.07 26.01
N ASP A 215 -6.98 -8.39 26.10
CA ASP A 215 -6.68 -9.11 27.34
C ASP A 215 -5.18 -9.17 27.67
N GLY A 216 -4.34 -8.53 26.85
CA GLY A 216 -2.90 -8.47 27.03
C GLY A 216 -2.13 -9.65 26.42
N ARG A 217 -2.81 -10.67 25.88
CA ARG A 217 -2.15 -11.78 25.16
C ARG A 217 -1.73 -11.36 23.76
N ILE A 218 -0.75 -12.05 23.21
CA ILE A 218 -0.23 -11.85 21.87
C ILE A 218 -0.74 -12.97 20.98
N LEU A 219 -1.46 -12.62 19.91
CA LEU A 219 -1.88 -13.54 18.87
C LEU A 219 -0.79 -13.60 17.80
N ILE A 220 -0.24 -14.79 17.53
CA ILE A 220 0.74 -15.00 16.46
C ILE A 220 0.14 -15.84 15.33
N THR A 221 0.57 -15.55 14.11
CA THR A 221 0.24 -16.31 12.91
C THR A 221 1.49 -16.78 12.22
N GLY A 222 1.44 -17.97 11.65
CA GLY A 222 2.62 -18.59 11.07
C GLY A 222 2.30 -19.85 10.28
N TYR A 223 3.35 -20.55 9.89
CA TYR A 223 3.24 -21.90 9.36
C TYR A 223 4.33 -22.79 9.93
N SER A 224 4.08 -24.08 9.88
CA SER A 224 5.00 -25.15 10.26
C SER A 224 4.80 -26.33 9.31
N GLN A 225 5.65 -27.35 9.41
CA GLN A 225 5.53 -28.60 8.67
C GLN A 225 5.51 -29.78 9.63
N LYS A 226 4.62 -30.74 9.37
CA LYS A 226 4.59 -32.03 10.09
C LYS A 226 4.10 -33.16 9.20
N GLN A 227 4.42 -34.39 9.55
CA GLN A 227 3.80 -35.54 8.90
C GLN A 227 2.32 -35.62 9.30
N VAL A 228 1.44 -35.60 8.30
CA VAL A 228 -0.02 -35.64 8.50
C VAL A 228 -0.58 -37.06 8.43
N ASN A 229 0.17 -38.03 7.91
CA ASN A 229 -0.14 -39.45 7.99
C ASN A 229 1.14 -40.31 8.05
N SER A 230 1.09 -41.46 8.72
CA SER A 230 2.25 -42.35 8.89
C SER A 230 2.79 -42.96 7.60
N ASN A 231 2.03 -42.85 6.50
CA ASN A 231 2.39 -43.37 5.18
C ASN A 231 2.92 -42.29 4.22
N SER A 232 3.02 -41.03 4.65
CA SER A 232 3.59 -39.95 3.83
C SER A 232 5.11 -39.97 3.94
N SER A 233 5.77 -39.86 2.81
CA SER A 233 7.23 -39.78 2.75
C SER A 233 7.78 -38.36 3.04
N GLY A 234 6.94 -37.40 3.46
CA GLY A 234 7.34 -36.01 3.61
C GLY A 234 6.43 -35.19 4.52
N ASN A 235 6.98 -34.10 5.06
CA ASN A 235 6.24 -33.18 5.91
C ASN A 235 5.29 -32.33 5.07
N THR A 236 4.07 -32.16 5.56
CA THR A 236 3.07 -31.28 4.97
C THR A 236 3.02 -29.98 5.75
N ARG A 237 3.04 -28.85 5.03
CA ARG A 237 2.87 -27.53 5.64
C ARG A 237 1.45 -27.39 6.20
N TYR A 238 1.33 -26.73 7.33
CA TYR A 238 0.05 -26.26 7.86
C TYR A 238 0.22 -24.83 8.38
N ASN A 239 -0.84 -24.02 8.33
CA ASN A 239 -0.82 -22.70 8.96
C ASN A 239 -1.33 -22.82 10.40
N PHE A 240 -0.84 -21.96 11.28
CA PHE A 240 -1.31 -21.89 12.65
C PHE A 240 -1.68 -20.48 13.08
N ILE A 241 -2.55 -20.41 14.08
CA ILE A 241 -2.74 -19.24 14.94
C ILE A 241 -2.60 -19.72 16.38
N LYS A 242 -1.68 -19.11 17.13
CA LYS A 242 -1.48 -19.41 18.56
C LYS A 242 -1.64 -18.13 19.38
N LYS A 243 -2.04 -18.28 20.64
CA LYS A 243 -2.00 -17.20 21.63
C LYS A 243 -0.82 -17.43 22.57
N ILE A 244 -0.10 -16.36 22.86
CA ILE A 244 1.03 -16.33 23.77
C ILE A 244 0.75 -15.33 24.88
N ASN A 245 1.05 -15.69 26.11
CA ASN A 245 1.07 -14.75 27.23
C ASN A 245 2.29 -13.83 27.12
N GLN A 246 2.28 -12.70 27.85
CA GLN A 246 3.40 -11.76 27.81
C GLN A 246 4.70 -12.33 28.40
N ASP A 247 4.62 -13.37 29.22
CA ASP A 247 5.78 -14.11 29.73
C ASP A 247 6.36 -15.11 28.71
N GLY A 248 5.70 -15.28 27.55
CA GLY A 248 6.12 -16.16 26.48
C GLY A 248 5.44 -17.53 26.51
N THR A 249 4.68 -17.87 27.55
CA THR A 249 3.99 -19.17 27.59
C THR A 249 2.85 -19.24 26.56
N LEU A 250 2.73 -20.37 25.85
CA LEU A 250 1.61 -20.61 24.95
C LEU A 250 0.32 -20.85 25.74
N ASP A 251 -0.81 -20.37 25.22
CA ASP A 251 -2.14 -20.76 25.69
C ASP A 251 -2.54 -22.10 25.03
N PRO A 252 -2.53 -23.22 25.77
CA PRO A 252 -2.85 -24.52 25.19
C PRO A 252 -4.34 -24.67 24.83
N ALA A 253 -5.21 -23.82 25.38
CA ALA A 253 -6.64 -23.86 25.10
C ALA A 253 -7.00 -23.17 23.77
N PHE A 254 -6.08 -22.40 23.19
CA PHE A 254 -6.25 -21.76 21.89
C PHE A 254 -5.32 -22.38 20.86
N ASN A 255 -5.88 -23.28 20.05
CA ASN A 255 -5.13 -23.90 18.96
C ASN A 255 -5.92 -23.89 17.64
N TYR A 256 -5.58 -22.99 16.73
CA TYR A 256 -6.01 -23.06 15.35
C TYR A 256 -4.87 -23.62 14.50
N ASP A 257 -5.07 -24.80 13.92
CA ASP A 257 -4.18 -25.38 12.92
C ASP A 257 -4.99 -25.64 11.64
N ASP A 258 -4.66 -24.93 10.56
CA ASP A 258 -5.20 -25.19 9.22
C ASP A 258 -4.38 -26.31 8.59
N ILE A 259 -4.69 -27.53 9.00
CA ILE A 259 -4.03 -28.75 8.53
C ILE A 259 -4.72 -29.19 7.24
N PRO A 260 -4.06 -29.06 6.08
CA PRO A 260 -4.66 -29.46 4.82
C PRO A 260 -4.83 -30.98 4.76
N SER A 261 -5.82 -31.44 3.98
CA SER A 261 -5.77 -32.81 3.44
C SER A 261 -4.59 -32.95 2.47
N ILE A 262 -4.17 -34.16 2.10
CA ILE A 262 -3.10 -34.35 1.09
C ILE A 262 -3.38 -33.69 -0.27
N TYR A 263 -4.62 -33.26 -0.52
CA TYR A 263 -5.07 -32.59 -1.74
C TYR A 263 -5.25 -31.08 -1.58
N ASP A 264 -5.09 -30.54 -0.38
CA ASP A 264 -5.26 -29.11 -0.11
C ASP A 264 -3.90 -28.45 0.11
N ASN A 265 -3.75 -27.22 -0.39
CA ASN A 265 -2.59 -26.40 -0.10
C ASN A 265 -3.09 -25.29 0.82
N PRO A 266 -2.67 -25.27 2.10
CA PRO A 266 -3.17 -24.31 3.07
C PRO A 266 -2.60 -22.92 2.78
N GLY A 267 -1.61 -22.80 1.90
CA GLY A 267 -0.89 -21.56 1.64
C GLY A 267 -0.02 -21.13 2.80
N TYR A 268 0.37 -19.86 2.82
CA TYR A 268 1.10 -19.24 3.92
C TYR A 268 0.46 -17.91 4.32
N PHE A 269 0.34 -17.68 5.63
CA PHE A 269 -0.12 -16.40 6.17
C PHE A 269 0.93 -15.31 5.95
N LYS A 270 0.50 -14.10 5.56
CA LYS A 270 1.39 -12.94 5.34
C LYS A 270 1.17 -11.84 6.38
N LYS A 271 -0.08 -11.40 6.55
CA LYS A 271 -0.47 -10.30 7.44
C LYS A 271 -1.81 -10.61 8.09
N MET A 272 -1.95 -10.26 9.36
CA MET A 272 -3.17 -10.37 10.12
C MET A 272 -3.64 -8.98 10.59
N LEU A 273 -4.95 -8.77 10.57
CA LEU A 273 -5.62 -7.73 11.33
C LEU A 273 -6.55 -8.39 12.34
N VAL A 274 -6.76 -7.75 13.49
CA VAL A 274 -7.75 -8.16 14.47
C VAL A 274 -8.73 -7.00 14.64
N ASP A 275 -10.02 -7.29 14.68
CA ASP A 275 -11.02 -6.26 14.93
C ASP A 275 -10.96 -5.75 16.37
N ASN A 276 -11.49 -4.54 16.62
CA ASN A 276 -11.42 -3.91 17.95
C ASN A 276 -12.04 -4.76 19.06
N SER A 277 -12.97 -5.66 18.71
CA SER A 277 -13.65 -6.56 19.65
C SER A 277 -12.86 -7.84 19.96
N ASN A 278 -11.77 -8.12 19.23
CA ASN A 278 -11.04 -9.40 19.20
C ASN A 278 -11.93 -10.61 18.94
N THR A 279 -13.02 -10.42 18.18
CA THR A 279 -13.89 -11.51 17.75
C THR A 279 -13.36 -12.14 16.47
N TYR A 280 -12.81 -11.34 15.55
CA TYR A 280 -12.38 -11.80 14.24
C TYR A 280 -10.94 -11.36 13.92
N ALA A 281 -10.17 -12.32 13.39
CA ALA A 281 -8.94 -12.05 12.67
C ALA A 281 -9.19 -12.11 11.16
N TYR A 282 -8.59 -11.18 10.42
CA TYR A 282 -8.57 -11.14 8.96
C TYR A 282 -7.14 -11.35 8.48
N ILE A 283 -6.89 -12.42 7.71
CA ILE A 283 -5.54 -12.89 7.44
C ILE A 283 -5.32 -13.03 5.93
N ILE A 284 -4.31 -12.34 5.39
CA ILE A 284 -3.84 -12.60 4.03
C ILE A 284 -3.19 -13.99 3.99
N ASN A 285 -3.69 -14.86 3.13
CA ASN A 285 -3.19 -16.21 2.92
C ASN A 285 -2.80 -16.40 1.44
N LYS A 286 -1.51 -16.56 1.15
CA LYS A 286 -1.02 -16.86 -0.20
C LYS A 286 -0.98 -18.37 -0.40
N VAL A 287 -1.91 -18.90 -1.19
CA VAL A 287 -2.00 -20.33 -1.52
C VAL A 287 -1.07 -20.67 -2.68
N SER A 288 -1.02 -19.81 -3.70
CA SER A 288 -0.09 -19.92 -4.83
C SER A 288 0.19 -18.53 -5.42
N GLU A 289 1.04 -18.45 -6.44
CA GLU A 289 1.33 -17.18 -7.15
C GLU A 289 0.08 -16.52 -7.80
N CYS A 290 -1.01 -17.25 -8.02
CA CYS A 290 -2.26 -16.73 -8.59
C CYS A 290 -3.45 -16.81 -7.62
N ASP A 291 -3.26 -17.33 -6.42
CA ASP A 291 -4.31 -17.57 -5.45
C ASP A 291 -3.89 -16.98 -4.10
N HIS A 292 -4.31 -15.74 -3.88
CA HIS A 292 -4.23 -15.06 -2.60
C HIS A 292 -5.62 -14.91 -2.04
N ARG A 293 -5.78 -15.07 -0.74
CA ARG A 293 -7.09 -15.02 -0.08
C ARG A 293 -7.00 -14.09 1.11
N VAL A 294 -8.15 -13.60 1.55
CA VAL A 294 -8.30 -13.07 2.91
C VAL A 294 -9.22 -14.02 3.66
N LEU A 295 -8.70 -14.62 4.73
CA LEU A 295 -9.48 -15.47 5.62
C LEU A 295 -10.09 -14.62 6.73
N LYS A 296 -11.34 -14.89 7.08
CA LYS A 296 -11.97 -14.38 8.30
C LYS A 296 -12.05 -15.53 9.30
N VAL A 297 -11.33 -15.41 10.43
CA VAL A 297 -11.28 -16.43 11.49
C VAL A 297 -11.93 -15.89 12.74
N ASN A 298 -12.90 -16.60 13.29
CA ASN A 298 -13.50 -16.27 14.58
C ASN A 298 -12.59 -16.75 15.71
N LEU A 299 -12.11 -15.84 16.55
CA LEU A 299 -11.11 -16.12 17.60
C LEU A 299 -11.69 -16.79 18.86
N GLN A 300 -12.99 -17.10 18.89
CA GLN A 300 -13.64 -17.84 19.97
C GLN A 300 -13.99 -19.27 19.53
N THR A 301 -14.60 -19.40 18.36
CA THR A 301 -15.05 -20.70 17.80
C THR A 301 -14.02 -21.37 16.92
N LEU A 302 -12.97 -20.64 16.51
CA LEU A 302 -11.94 -21.06 15.56
C LEU A 302 -12.48 -21.36 14.15
N ALA A 303 -13.75 -21.05 13.87
CA ALA A 303 -14.33 -21.18 12.55
C ALA A 303 -13.70 -20.17 11.58
N SER A 304 -13.30 -20.63 10.39
CA SER A 304 -12.76 -19.79 9.33
C SER A 304 -13.63 -19.80 8.08
N SER A 305 -13.59 -18.70 7.32
CA SER A 305 -14.35 -18.55 6.07
C SER A 305 -13.56 -17.76 5.03
N LYS A 306 -13.77 -18.13 3.75
CA LYS A 306 -13.13 -17.54 2.56
C LYS A 306 -14.14 -16.65 1.82
N LEU A 307 -14.58 -15.57 2.48
CA LEU A 307 -15.71 -14.76 1.99
C LEU A 307 -15.31 -13.70 0.95
N PHE A 308 -14.04 -13.30 0.91
CA PHE A 308 -13.58 -12.25 0.02
C PHE A 308 -13.38 -12.78 -1.40
N VAL A 309 -13.90 -12.07 -2.39
CA VAL A 309 -13.66 -12.31 -3.82
C VAL A 309 -12.52 -11.45 -4.33
N ASN A 310 -12.00 -11.76 -5.52
CA ASN A 310 -10.98 -10.94 -6.16
C ASN A 310 -11.59 -9.68 -6.78
N PRO A 311 -10.78 -8.72 -7.25
CA PRO A 311 -11.31 -7.49 -7.85
C PRO A 311 -12.11 -7.68 -9.14
N SER A 312 -12.17 -8.88 -9.74
CA SER A 312 -13.10 -9.23 -10.82
C SER A 312 -14.44 -9.81 -10.34
N GLY A 313 -14.67 -9.89 -9.02
CA GLY A 313 -15.90 -10.43 -8.44
C GLY A 313 -15.99 -11.95 -8.41
N THR A 314 -14.91 -12.66 -8.79
CA THR A 314 -14.85 -14.13 -8.77
C THR A 314 -14.09 -14.63 -7.54
N PRO A 315 -14.29 -15.88 -7.12
CA PRO A 315 -13.42 -16.49 -6.12
C PRO A 315 -11.95 -16.43 -6.53
N TRP A 316 -11.06 -16.37 -5.55
CA TRP A 316 -9.61 -16.45 -5.73
C TRP A 316 -9.22 -17.91 -6.05
N LEU A 317 -9.47 -18.33 -7.29
CA LEU A 317 -9.11 -19.64 -7.79
C LEU A 317 -8.25 -19.46 -9.04
N CYS A 318 -7.18 -20.25 -9.14
CA CYS A 318 -6.41 -20.39 -10.36
C CYS A 318 -7.21 -21.19 -11.40
N SER A 319 -8.23 -20.58 -11.99
CA SER A 319 -8.65 -20.95 -13.34
C SER A 319 -7.87 -20.06 -14.32
N ASN A 320 -7.92 -20.30 -15.62
CA ASN A 320 -7.15 -19.55 -16.65
C ASN A 320 -7.50 -18.04 -16.77
N LEU A 321 -7.98 -17.44 -15.68
CA LEU A 321 -8.33 -16.04 -15.50
C LEU A 321 -7.05 -15.20 -15.44
N ASN A 322 -6.92 -14.37 -16.47
CA ASN A 322 -6.06 -13.22 -16.49
C ASN A 322 -7.02 -12.02 -16.38
N PRO A 323 -6.88 -11.14 -15.38
CA PRO A 323 -5.67 -10.81 -14.61
C PRO A 323 -5.42 -11.64 -13.34
N LYS A 324 -4.15 -11.79 -12.95
CA LYS A 324 -3.71 -12.42 -11.70
C LYS A 324 -3.52 -11.37 -10.61
N TYR A 325 -3.97 -11.64 -9.40
CA TYR A 325 -3.91 -10.69 -8.29
C TYR A 325 -3.03 -11.20 -7.15
N VAL A 326 -2.08 -10.38 -6.75
CA VAL A 326 -1.20 -10.58 -5.59
C VAL A 326 -1.67 -9.64 -4.50
N VAL A 327 -2.02 -10.18 -3.34
CA VAL A 327 -2.39 -9.38 -2.17
C VAL A 327 -1.15 -9.14 -1.30
N ASN A 328 -0.83 -7.87 -1.07
CA ASN A 328 0.33 -7.43 -0.31
C ASN A 328 -0.07 -6.77 1.00
N ASP A 329 -1.14 -5.99 1.02
CA ASP A 329 -1.55 -5.29 2.22
C ASP A 329 -3.08 -5.26 2.43
N ILE A 330 -3.47 -5.20 3.69
CA ILE A 330 -4.85 -5.02 4.15
C ILE A 330 -4.90 -4.01 5.29
N ILE A 331 -5.99 -3.25 5.34
CA ILE A 331 -6.32 -2.33 6.44
C ILE A 331 -7.81 -2.44 6.79
N LEU A 332 -8.12 -2.26 8.08
CA LEU A 332 -9.48 -2.26 8.60
C LEU A 332 -9.90 -0.79 8.83
N ASP A 333 -11.10 -0.44 8.37
CA ASP A 333 -11.72 0.89 8.50
C ASP A 333 -13.13 0.71 9.05
N GLY A 334 -13.22 0.45 10.37
CA GLY A 334 -14.50 0.15 11.02
C GLY A 334 -15.16 -1.11 10.48
N ASP A 335 -16.28 -0.94 9.78
CA ASP A 335 -17.08 -1.99 9.14
C ASP A 335 -16.65 -2.30 7.69
N ARG A 336 -15.52 -1.76 7.26
CA ARG A 336 -14.96 -1.93 5.92
C ARG A 336 -13.51 -2.38 5.98
N MET A 337 -13.06 -2.92 4.86
CA MET A 337 -11.67 -3.35 4.67
C MET A 337 -11.17 -2.88 3.31
N TYR A 338 -9.95 -2.38 3.26
CA TYR A 338 -9.24 -2.21 1.99
C TYR A 338 -8.26 -3.35 1.82
N ILE A 339 -8.24 -3.91 0.61
CA ILE A 339 -7.30 -4.94 0.19
C ILE A 339 -6.51 -4.36 -0.99
N ALA A 340 -5.20 -4.53 -0.96
CA ALA A 340 -4.29 -3.92 -1.92
C ALA A 340 -3.16 -4.85 -2.33
N GLY A 341 -2.63 -4.59 -3.53
CA GLY A 341 -1.41 -5.22 -4.01
C GLY A 341 -1.20 -5.03 -5.49
N THR A 342 -0.63 -6.05 -6.14
CA THR A 342 -0.29 -6.03 -7.56
C THR A 342 -1.28 -6.84 -8.37
N GLU A 343 -1.66 -6.34 -9.54
CA GLU A 343 -2.47 -6.98 -10.55
C GLU A 343 -1.62 -7.19 -11.79
N LYS A 344 -1.45 -8.44 -12.19
CA LYS A 344 -0.76 -8.82 -13.40
C LYS A 344 -1.78 -8.98 -14.52
N ILE A 345 -1.70 -8.10 -15.52
CA ILE A 345 -2.53 -8.06 -16.71
C ILE A 345 -1.65 -8.44 -17.90
N ASN A 346 -1.78 -9.66 -18.42
CA ASN A 346 -0.86 -10.21 -19.43
C ASN A 346 0.60 -10.19 -18.92
N ALA A 347 1.50 -9.50 -19.63
CA ALA A 347 2.89 -9.29 -19.25
C ALA A 347 3.10 -8.07 -18.32
N ASN A 348 2.06 -7.28 -18.07
CA ASN A 348 2.16 -6.00 -17.38
C ASN A 348 1.74 -6.14 -15.92
N ASN A 349 2.40 -5.39 -15.03
CA ASN A 349 1.98 -5.24 -13.64
C ASN A 349 1.30 -3.89 -13.45
N SER A 350 0.33 -3.86 -12.54
CA SER A 350 -0.40 -2.67 -12.12
C SER A 350 -0.73 -2.71 -10.64
N MET A 351 -0.78 -1.55 -9.98
CA MET A 351 -1.17 -1.46 -8.58
C MET A 351 -2.67 -1.38 -8.45
N TRP A 352 -3.25 -2.05 -7.45
CA TRP A 352 -4.69 -1.99 -7.20
C TRP A 352 -5.03 -1.88 -5.71
N VAL A 353 -6.16 -1.26 -5.44
CA VAL A 353 -6.80 -1.18 -4.12
C VAL A 353 -8.30 -1.42 -4.31
N THR A 354 -8.90 -2.29 -3.52
CA THR A 354 -10.34 -2.57 -3.54
C THR A 354 -10.91 -2.44 -2.13
N ARG A 355 -12.13 -1.90 -2.00
CA ARG A 355 -12.84 -1.82 -0.71
C ARG A 355 -13.91 -2.90 -0.61
N TYR A 356 -14.03 -3.51 0.56
CA TYR A 356 -15.00 -4.56 0.88
C TYR A 356 -15.72 -4.24 2.18
N ASN A 357 -16.96 -4.73 2.30
CA ASN A 357 -17.63 -4.92 3.58
C ASN A 357 -17.02 -6.14 4.30
N LEU A 358 -17.19 -6.24 5.62
CA LEU A 358 -16.65 -7.37 6.42
C LEU A 358 -17.37 -8.71 6.21
N ASP A 359 -18.40 -8.74 5.38
CA ASP A 359 -19.04 -9.95 4.86
C ASP A 359 -18.37 -10.49 3.57
N GLY A 360 -17.36 -9.77 3.05
CA GLY A 360 -16.61 -10.15 1.85
C GLY A 360 -17.18 -9.60 0.54
N ILE A 361 -18.32 -8.90 0.59
CA ILE A 361 -18.92 -8.25 -0.58
C ILE A 361 -18.15 -6.97 -0.91
N MET A 362 -17.81 -6.78 -2.18
CA MET A 362 -17.14 -5.57 -2.66
C MET A 362 -18.02 -4.33 -2.47
N ASP A 363 -17.47 -3.28 -1.87
CA ASP A 363 -18.15 -2.00 -1.73
C ASP A 363 -17.99 -1.18 -3.01
N THR A 364 -18.99 -1.24 -3.87
CA THR A 364 -19.00 -0.56 -5.17
C THR A 364 -19.02 0.97 -5.10
N THR A 365 -19.22 1.56 -3.91
CA THR A 365 -19.19 3.02 -3.72
C THR A 365 -17.77 3.59 -3.66
N PHE A 366 -16.75 2.74 -3.57
CA PHE A 366 -15.35 3.16 -3.62
C PHE A 366 -14.84 3.29 -5.06
N ALA A 367 -14.08 4.34 -5.38
CA ALA A 367 -13.34 4.45 -6.63
C ALA A 367 -14.17 4.12 -7.89
N ASN A 368 -13.65 3.26 -8.78
CA ASN A 368 -14.35 2.81 -9.97
C ASN A 368 -15.09 1.49 -9.68
N GLN A 369 -16.31 1.59 -9.15
CA GLN A 369 -17.16 0.43 -8.81
C GLN A 369 -16.51 -0.55 -7.82
N GLY A 370 -15.82 -0.02 -6.82
CA GLY A 370 -15.16 -0.77 -5.75
C GLY A 370 -13.66 -0.95 -5.92
N LYS A 371 -13.11 -0.62 -7.10
CA LYS A 371 -11.69 -0.84 -7.43
C LYS A 371 -11.01 0.45 -7.86
N PHE A 372 -9.81 0.66 -7.35
CA PHE A 372 -8.79 1.53 -7.89
C PHE A 372 -7.69 0.65 -8.49
N ASN A 373 -7.29 0.92 -9.73
CA ASN A 373 -6.19 0.29 -10.44
C ASN A 373 -5.44 1.38 -11.23
N TYR A 374 -4.16 1.55 -10.92
CA TYR A 374 -3.35 2.59 -11.53
C TYR A 374 -1.88 2.17 -11.61
N PHE A 375 -1.07 2.95 -12.33
CA PHE A 375 0.33 2.64 -12.65
C PHE A 375 0.44 1.34 -13.43
N THR A 376 0.15 1.34 -14.72
CA THR A 376 0.38 0.19 -15.59
C THR A 376 1.72 0.35 -16.28
N TYR A 377 2.63 -0.62 -16.11
CA TYR A 377 3.89 -0.64 -16.85
C TYR A 377 3.86 -1.71 -17.95
N SER A 378 4.12 -1.29 -19.19
CA SER A 378 4.38 -2.18 -20.33
C SER A 378 5.87 -2.19 -20.63
N GLY A 379 6.61 -3.10 -20.03
CA GLY A 379 8.05 -3.22 -20.20
C GLY A 379 8.48 -3.90 -21.50
N ASN A 380 9.72 -3.61 -21.91
CA ASN A 380 10.41 -4.32 -22.99
C ASN A 380 10.62 -5.80 -22.59
N PRO A 381 10.11 -6.78 -23.36
CA PRO A 381 10.25 -8.21 -23.04
C PRO A 381 11.71 -8.71 -23.01
N ASN A 382 12.70 -7.90 -23.41
CA ASN A 382 14.11 -8.26 -23.46
C ASN A 382 14.98 -7.62 -22.35
N SER A 383 14.41 -6.86 -21.40
CA SER A 383 15.15 -6.35 -20.24
C SER A 383 15.02 -7.33 -19.07
N PRO A 384 16.08 -8.06 -18.66
CA PRO A 384 15.91 -9.20 -17.76
C PRO A 384 15.76 -8.86 -16.27
N VAL A 385 15.83 -7.60 -15.82
CA VAL A 385 16.03 -7.32 -14.37
C VAL A 385 15.25 -6.14 -13.74
N ASP A 386 14.81 -5.08 -14.46
CA ASP A 386 14.66 -3.78 -13.75
C ASP A 386 13.27 -3.10 -13.64
N ASP A 387 12.16 -3.71 -14.06
CA ASP A 387 10.90 -2.95 -14.11
C ASP A 387 9.73 -3.62 -13.38
N VAL A 388 9.70 -3.46 -12.07
CA VAL A 388 8.64 -4.00 -11.20
C VAL A 388 7.70 -2.89 -10.75
N VAL A 389 6.43 -2.99 -11.14
CA VAL A 389 5.32 -2.24 -10.52
C VAL A 389 4.70 -3.10 -9.43
N ASN A 390 4.91 -2.72 -8.17
CA ASN A 390 4.28 -3.40 -7.04
C ASN A 390 3.76 -2.42 -6.00
N LEU A 391 2.56 -2.67 -5.47
CA LEU A 391 2.05 -1.97 -4.29
C LEU A 391 2.37 -2.82 -3.05
N GLU A 392 3.14 -2.29 -2.12
CA GLU A 392 3.65 -3.04 -0.96
C GLU A 392 2.91 -2.68 0.32
N SER A 393 2.53 -1.41 0.49
CA SER A 393 1.78 -0.98 1.68
C SER A 393 0.77 0.13 1.39
N ILE A 394 -0.32 0.13 2.16
CA ILE A 394 -1.31 1.21 2.20
C ILE A 394 -1.51 1.71 3.63
N GLN A 395 -1.83 3.00 3.77
CA GLN A 395 -2.15 3.66 5.04
C GLN A 395 -3.44 4.47 4.90
N LEU A 396 -4.30 4.43 5.91
CA LEU A 396 -5.53 5.22 5.97
C LEU A 396 -5.30 6.49 6.77
N ALA A 397 -5.65 7.62 6.18
CA ALA A 397 -5.64 8.90 6.86
C ALA A 397 -6.96 9.14 7.62
N PRO A 398 -6.96 10.01 8.65
CA PRO A 398 -8.18 10.34 9.40
C PRO A 398 -9.32 10.94 8.55
N ASP A 399 -8.98 11.63 7.46
CA ASP A 399 -9.97 12.15 6.49
C ASP A 399 -10.57 11.04 5.61
N GLY A 400 -10.07 9.81 5.74
CA GLY A 400 -10.43 8.61 4.99
C GLY A 400 -9.77 8.48 3.62
N SER A 401 -8.83 9.37 3.27
CA SER A 401 -7.96 9.17 2.11
C SER A 401 -6.96 8.05 2.37
N LEU A 402 -6.49 7.41 1.30
CA LEU A 402 -5.48 6.35 1.38
C LEU A 402 -4.16 6.86 0.81
N TYR A 403 -3.08 6.51 1.48
CA TYR A 403 -1.73 6.61 0.93
C TYR A 403 -1.27 5.21 0.53
N GLY A 404 -0.67 5.08 -0.65
CA GLY A 404 -0.06 3.85 -1.12
C GLY A 404 1.44 4.03 -1.30
N GLY A 405 2.19 2.98 -1.01
CA GLY A 405 3.63 2.89 -1.15
C GLY A 405 4.01 1.63 -1.90
N GLY A 406 4.84 1.78 -2.92
CA GLY A 406 5.24 0.68 -3.77
C GLY A 406 6.51 0.97 -4.54
N ARG A 407 6.70 0.23 -5.62
CA ARG A 407 7.85 0.32 -6.50
C ARG A 407 7.44 0.65 -7.92
N LEU A 408 8.23 1.48 -8.59
CA LEU A 408 8.14 1.73 -10.02
C LEU A 408 9.56 1.86 -10.56
N ASN A 409 9.98 0.98 -11.48
CA ASN A 409 11.30 0.98 -12.12
C ASN A 409 12.47 1.13 -11.14
N ASN A 410 12.50 0.28 -10.13
CA ASN A 410 13.51 0.28 -9.07
C ASN A 410 13.54 1.49 -8.13
N ASP A 411 12.55 2.38 -8.17
CA ASP A 411 12.43 3.53 -7.28
C ASP A 411 11.27 3.38 -6.30
N PHE A 412 11.33 4.12 -5.18
CA PHE A 412 10.20 4.26 -4.28
C PHE A 412 9.09 5.06 -4.97
N LEU A 413 7.88 4.52 -4.99
CA LEU A 413 6.68 5.23 -5.42
C LEU A 413 5.77 5.41 -4.21
N VAL A 414 5.34 6.65 -3.97
CA VAL A 414 4.24 6.94 -3.06
C VAL A 414 3.13 7.69 -3.78
N PHE A 415 1.88 7.44 -3.42
CA PHE A 415 0.72 8.09 -4.01
C PHE A 415 -0.40 8.27 -3.00
N LYS A 416 -1.35 9.14 -3.32
CA LYS A 416 -2.53 9.40 -2.49
C LYS A 416 -3.81 9.18 -3.30
N ILE A 417 -4.70 8.33 -2.77
CA ILE A 417 -6.06 8.09 -3.27
C ILE A 417 -7.05 8.86 -2.39
N LEU A 418 -7.87 9.69 -3.02
CA LEU A 418 -8.97 10.39 -2.36
C LEU A 418 -10.07 9.41 -1.91
N LYS A 419 -10.61 9.62 -0.71
CA LYS A 419 -11.75 8.84 -0.17
C LYS A 419 -12.97 8.88 -1.11
N THR A 420 -13.23 10.08 -1.60
CA THR A 420 -14.34 10.44 -2.47
C THR A 420 -13.85 11.53 -3.40
N LEU A 421 -14.43 11.60 -4.60
CA LEU A 421 -14.24 12.77 -5.46
C LEU A 421 -15.03 13.93 -4.84
N THR A 422 -14.34 14.81 -4.11
CA THR A 422 -14.83 16.17 -3.94
C THR A 422 -14.69 16.84 -5.31
N LEU A 423 -15.80 17.21 -5.92
CA LEU A 423 -15.80 18.05 -7.12
C LEU A 423 -15.35 19.44 -6.71
N GLU A 424 -14.04 19.65 -6.57
CA GLU A 424 -13.49 20.98 -6.70
C GLU A 424 -13.58 21.39 -8.17
N VAL A 425 -14.19 22.55 -8.40
CA VAL A 425 -13.97 23.29 -9.64
C VAL A 425 -12.50 23.70 -9.60
N ASN A 426 -11.61 22.84 -10.09
CA ASN A 426 -10.26 23.25 -10.39
C ASN A 426 -10.36 24.30 -11.50
N GLU A 427 -10.37 25.58 -11.11
CA GLU A 427 -9.93 26.66 -11.97
C GLU A 427 -8.55 26.26 -12.47
N SER A 428 -8.45 25.79 -13.71
CA SER A 428 -7.17 25.67 -14.35
C SER A 428 -6.55 27.06 -14.35
N LYS A 429 -5.39 27.21 -13.71
CA LYS A 429 -4.46 28.29 -14.04
C LYS A 429 -3.98 28.08 -15.48
N SER A 430 -4.86 28.36 -16.44
CA SER A 430 -4.53 28.59 -17.83
C SER A 430 -4.94 30.02 -18.13
N ASP A 431 -3.96 30.85 -18.46
CA ASP A 431 -4.04 32.18 -19.04
C ASP A 431 -5.37 32.95 -18.88
N LYS A 432 -5.34 33.94 -17.99
CA LYS A 432 -6.41 34.90 -17.62
C LYS A 432 -7.11 35.64 -18.78
N THR A 433 -7.78 34.96 -19.71
CA THR A 433 -8.55 35.67 -20.75
C THR A 433 -9.91 35.08 -21.13
N HIS A 434 -10.24 33.83 -20.78
CA HIS A 434 -11.54 33.23 -21.14
C HIS A 434 -12.09 32.35 -20.00
N ILE A 435 -12.89 32.92 -19.08
CA ILE A 435 -13.48 32.19 -17.95
C ILE A 435 -14.92 31.81 -18.30
N LEU A 436 -15.23 30.51 -18.34
CA LEU A 436 -16.59 29.96 -18.40
C LEU A 436 -17.03 29.45 -17.02
N ASN A 437 -17.97 30.14 -16.38
CA ASN A 437 -18.63 29.63 -15.17
C ASN A 437 -19.82 28.76 -15.57
N VAL A 438 -19.81 27.48 -15.16
CA VAL A 438 -20.85 26.50 -15.53
C VAL A 438 -21.76 26.20 -14.33
N TYR A 439 -23.06 26.44 -14.48
CA TYR A 439 -24.04 26.30 -13.40
C TYR A 439 -25.47 26.06 -13.93
N PRO A 440 -26.40 25.54 -13.11
CA PRO A 440 -26.16 24.93 -11.81
C PRO A 440 -25.45 23.58 -11.98
N ASN A 441 -24.53 23.24 -11.08
CA ASN A 441 -23.96 21.91 -10.98
C ASN A 441 -24.03 21.48 -9.50
N PRO A 442 -24.88 20.51 -9.11
CA PRO A 442 -25.67 19.60 -9.96
C PRO A 442 -26.78 20.27 -10.79
N VAL A 443 -27.01 19.77 -12.00
CA VAL A 443 -28.02 20.25 -12.96
C VAL A 443 -29.24 19.32 -12.99
N LYS A 444 -30.44 19.90 -13.11
CA LYS A 444 -31.68 19.14 -13.34
C LYS A 444 -32.04 19.14 -14.82
N ASP A 445 -32.34 20.30 -15.39
CA ASP A 445 -32.84 20.35 -16.78
C ASP A 445 -31.87 21.14 -17.66
N PHE A 446 -31.60 22.41 -17.33
CA PHE A 446 -30.74 23.28 -18.12
C PHE A 446 -29.43 23.59 -17.41
N LEU A 447 -28.33 23.48 -18.15
CA LEU A 447 -27.01 23.93 -17.74
C LEU A 447 -26.63 25.19 -18.51
N PHE A 448 -26.08 26.17 -17.80
CA PHE A 448 -25.63 27.44 -18.32
C PHE A 448 -24.11 27.55 -18.20
N ALA A 449 -23.48 28.24 -19.15
CA ALA A 449 -22.07 28.59 -19.15
C ALA A 449 -21.90 30.09 -19.46
N GLU A 450 -21.36 30.86 -18.52
CA GLU A 450 -21.11 32.31 -18.70
C GLU A 450 -19.89 32.56 -19.56
N ASN A 451 -20.08 33.16 -20.73
CA ASN A 451 -18.99 33.50 -21.64
C ASN A 451 -18.44 34.90 -21.36
N LYS A 452 -17.17 34.98 -20.92
CA LYS A 452 -16.40 36.22 -20.94
C LYS A 452 -15.38 36.17 -22.09
N ASN A 453 -15.61 36.96 -23.13
CA ASN A 453 -14.71 37.28 -24.24
C ASN A 453 -14.50 36.22 -25.36
N LEU A 454 -15.29 35.15 -25.46
CA LEU A 454 -15.24 34.28 -26.64
C LEU A 454 -15.99 34.91 -27.82
N THR A 455 -15.43 34.82 -29.02
CA THR A 455 -16.05 35.25 -30.28
C THR A 455 -16.22 34.07 -31.24
N GLY A 456 -17.39 33.95 -31.88
CA GLY A 456 -17.74 32.90 -32.85
C GLY A 456 -18.71 31.84 -32.33
N ASN A 457 -18.89 30.75 -33.08
CA ASN A 457 -19.74 29.64 -32.65
C ASN A 457 -19.05 28.82 -31.55
N ILE A 458 -19.75 28.62 -30.43
CA ILE A 458 -19.35 27.73 -29.34
C ILE A 458 -20.06 26.40 -29.54
N GLN A 459 -19.30 25.33 -29.70
CA GLN A 459 -19.79 23.97 -29.74
C GLN A 459 -19.80 23.37 -28.34
N ILE A 460 -20.97 22.90 -27.91
CA ILE A 460 -21.19 22.23 -26.64
C ILE A 460 -21.40 20.75 -26.94
N SER A 461 -20.51 19.89 -26.46
CA SER A 461 -20.56 18.44 -26.62
C SER A 461 -20.67 17.77 -25.25
N VAL A 462 -21.66 16.91 -25.05
CA VAL A 462 -21.89 16.17 -23.81
C VAL A 462 -21.47 14.72 -24.03
N TYR A 463 -20.62 14.22 -23.15
CA TYR A 463 -20.13 12.85 -23.16
C TYR A 463 -20.57 12.14 -21.88
N ASP A 464 -20.92 10.86 -21.99
CA ASP A 464 -21.03 10.00 -20.81
C ASP A 464 -19.63 9.64 -20.26
N MET A 465 -19.59 8.97 -19.10
CA MET A 465 -18.33 8.59 -18.46
C MET A 465 -17.53 7.51 -19.22
N SER A 466 -18.12 6.86 -20.24
CA SER A 466 -17.39 5.95 -21.14
C SER A 466 -16.67 6.70 -22.27
N GLY A 467 -16.89 8.02 -22.39
CA GLY A 467 -16.36 8.86 -23.46
C GLY A 467 -17.24 8.87 -24.72
N LYS A 468 -18.43 8.27 -24.69
CA LYS A 468 -19.37 8.31 -25.80
C LYS A 468 -20.07 9.66 -25.84
N LEU A 469 -20.11 10.28 -27.03
CA LEU A 469 -20.86 11.51 -27.27
C LEU A 469 -22.37 11.21 -27.17
N VAL A 470 -23.06 11.85 -26.24
CA VAL A 470 -24.49 11.67 -25.99
C VAL A 470 -25.34 12.85 -26.45
N LYS A 471 -24.79 14.07 -26.48
CA LYS A 471 -25.51 15.24 -26.97
C LYS A 471 -24.54 16.26 -27.55
N LYS A 472 -25.00 17.03 -28.55
CA LYS A 472 -24.19 18.07 -29.20
C LYS A 472 -25.07 19.24 -29.61
N GLN A 473 -24.63 20.45 -29.32
CA GLN A 473 -25.34 21.69 -29.62
C GLN A 473 -24.35 22.78 -30.02
N ASN A 474 -24.73 23.65 -30.95
CA ASN A 474 -23.97 24.87 -31.23
C ASN A 474 -24.71 26.07 -30.61
N SER A 475 -23.96 26.99 -30.00
CA SER A 475 -24.46 28.26 -29.44
C SER A 475 -23.67 29.42 -30.04
N ASP A 476 -24.33 30.53 -30.31
CA ASP A 476 -23.70 31.76 -30.79
C ASP A 476 -23.06 32.52 -29.61
N SER A 477 -21.81 32.99 -29.76
CA SER A 477 -21.10 33.75 -28.73
C SER A 477 -21.68 35.13 -28.42
N ARG A 478 -22.63 35.64 -29.23
CA ARG A 478 -23.29 36.93 -28.97
C ARG A 478 -24.14 36.92 -27.70
N ASN A 479 -24.47 35.74 -27.18
CA ASN A 479 -25.10 35.60 -25.88
C ASN A 479 -24.02 35.54 -24.79
N GLU A 480 -24.16 36.37 -23.75
CA GLU A 480 -23.29 36.34 -22.55
C GLU A 480 -23.35 34.98 -21.83
N LYS A 481 -24.35 34.14 -22.16
CA LYS A 481 -24.55 32.80 -21.60
C LYS A 481 -24.87 31.80 -22.70
N ALA A 482 -24.12 30.72 -22.74
CA ALA A 482 -24.46 29.52 -23.51
C ALA A 482 -25.30 28.59 -22.64
N SER A 483 -26.31 27.92 -23.20
CA SER A 483 -27.16 26.99 -22.46
C SER A 483 -27.34 25.67 -23.20
N ILE A 484 -27.40 24.57 -22.47
CA ILE A 484 -27.72 23.25 -22.99
C ILE A 484 -28.81 22.59 -22.16
N ASP A 485 -29.81 22.03 -22.85
CA ASP A 485 -30.85 21.20 -22.26
C ASP A 485 -30.33 19.78 -22.06
N LEU A 486 -30.48 19.25 -20.86
CA LEU A 486 -30.05 17.91 -20.45
C LEU A 486 -31.23 17.10 -19.87
N SER A 487 -32.46 17.60 -19.97
CA SER A 487 -33.67 16.98 -19.40
C SER A 487 -33.94 15.56 -19.92
N ASP A 488 -33.48 15.25 -21.13
CA ASP A 488 -33.54 13.95 -21.80
C ASP A 488 -32.45 12.96 -21.35
N LEU A 489 -31.47 13.40 -20.55
CA LEU A 489 -30.41 12.53 -20.04
C LEU A 489 -30.82 11.89 -18.71
N MET A 490 -30.47 10.62 -18.55
CA MET A 490 -30.62 9.91 -17.28
C MET A 490 -29.79 10.57 -16.17
N SER A 491 -30.23 10.43 -14.92
CA SER A 491 -29.43 10.88 -13.76
C SER A 491 -28.07 10.19 -13.77
N GLY A 492 -27.00 10.96 -13.63
CA GLY A 492 -25.65 10.43 -13.81
C GLY A 492 -24.58 11.51 -13.98
N ASN A 493 -23.35 11.05 -14.17
CA ASN A 493 -22.20 11.93 -14.41
C ASN A 493 -21.97 12.11 -15.91
N TYR A 494 -21.72 13.35 -16.31
CA TYR A 494 -21.39 13.69 -17.70
C TYR A 494 -20.20 14.64 -17.77
N VAL A 495 -19.48 14.61 -18.88
CA VAL A 495 -18.45 15.60 -19.21
C VAL A 495 -18.98 16.47 -20.34
N ILE A 496 -18.96 17.79 -20.15
CA ILE A 496 -19.38 18.75 -21.15
C ILE A 496 -18.16 19.50 -21.65
N LYS A 497 -17.91 19.40 -22.95
CA LYS A 497 -16.83 20.08 -23.66
C LYS A 497 -17.39 21.29 -24.40
N TYR A 498 -16.79 22.45 -24.16
CA TYR A 498 -17.03 23.70 -24.85
C TYR A 498 -15.86 23.98 -25.78
N GLU A 499 -16.12 24.09 -27.09
CA GLU A 499 -15.11 24.34 -28.12
C GLU A 499 -15.45 25.57 -28.97
N ALA A 500 -14.47 26.44 -29.16
CA ALA A 500 -14.51 27.57 -30.08
C ALA A 500 -13.14 27.68 -30.81
N LYS A 501 -13.02 28.63 -31.76
CA LYS A 501 -11.88 28.71 -32.69
C LYS A 501 -10.50 28.58 -32.03
N ASN A 502 -10.30 29.19 -30.87
CA ASN A 502 -9.04 29.17 -30.10
C ASN A 502 -9.25 28.79 -28.62
N PHE A 503 -10.32 28.05 -28.31
CA PHE A 503 -10.69 27.74 -26.93
C PHE A 503 -11.30 26.34 -26.83
N SER A 504 -10.85 25.55 -25.85
CA SER A 504 -11.46 24.27 -25.52
C SER A 504 -11.40 24.06 -24.02
N GLN A 505 -12.55 23.92 -23.36
CA GLN A 505 -12.66 23.61 -21.94
C GLN A 505 -13.63 22.46 -21.73
N SER A 506 -13.32 21.58 -20.78
CA SER A 506 -14.24 20.52 -20.35
C SER A 506 -14.62 20.70 -18.90
N VAL A 507 -15.91 20.52 -18.60
CA VAL A 507 -16.47 20.63 -17.25
C VAL A 507 -17.29 19.38 -16.96
N ARG A 508 -17.06 18.76 -15.81
CA ARG A 508 -17.85 17.62 -15.35
C ARG A 508 -19.09 18.12 -14.60
N ILE A 509 -20.24 17.51 -14.89
CA ILE A 509 -21.52 17.84 -14.26
C ILE A 509 -22.23 16.61 -13.70
N ILE A 510 -23.09 16.84 -12.70
CA ILE A 510 -24.01 15.84 -12.17
C ILE A 510 -25.42 16.16 -12.67
N LYS A 511 -26.01 15.26 -13.46
CA LYS A 511 -27.44 15.29 -13.82
C LYS A 511 -28.25 14.63 -12.71
N LYS A 512 -29.17 15.38 -12.10
CA LYS A 512 -30.14 14.87 -11.11
C LYS A 512 -31.35 14.26 -11.78
#